data_AF-A0A1B1Q059-F1
#
_entry.id   AF-A0A1B1Q059-F1
#
_cell.length_a   1.000
_cell.length_b   1.000
_cell.length_c   1.000
_cell.angle_alpha   90.00
_cell.angle_beta   90.00
_cell.angle_gamma   90.00
#
_symmetry.space_group_name_H-M   'P 1'
#
loop_
_entity.id
_entity.type
_entity.pdbx_description
1 polymer ?
#
loop_
_entity_poly.entity_id
_entity_poly.type
_entity_poly.pdbx_seq_one_letter_code
_entity_poly.pdbx_strand_id
1 'polypeptide(L)'
;MHHKQRQIEQEAAKTLAMLDSLPSLEAHHLFRARVLERLAEEAECPASPAFMNSYVVKMALMMLLLAVNIVTAILIMQPAEEESMLSKSEMLEIISDDYGSPAISYYLQDSRQEEE
;
A
#
# COMPACT_ATOMS: atom_id res chain seq x y z
N MET A 1 -36.53 -8.75 -48.42
CA MET A 1 -35.89 -8.41 -47.12
C MET A 1 -36.68 -7.42 -46.26
N HIS A 2 -37.38 -6.43 -46.82
CA HIS A 2 -38.17 -5.45 -46.05
C HIS A 2 -39.35 -5.99 -45.21
N HIS A 3 -39.84 -7.21 -45.49
CA HIS A 3 -40.95 -7.79 -44.72
C HIS A 3 -40.51 -8.37 -43.37
N LYS A 4 -39.30 -8.95 -43.33
CA LYS A 4 -38.70 -9.53 -42.14
C LYS A 4 -38.31 -8.44 -41.13
N GLN A 5 -37.77 -7.32 -41.64
CA GLN A 5 -37.44 -6.15 -40.83
C GLN A 5 -38.68 -5.55 -40.14
N ARG A 6 -39.78 -5.38 -40.89
CA ARG A 6 -41.05 -4.88 -40.33
C ARG A 6 -41.67 -5.80 -39.28
N GLN A 7 -41.52 -7.12 -39.44
CA GLN A 7 -41.98 -8.07 -38.43
C GLN A 7 -41.18 -7.96 -37.13
N ILE A 8 -39.85 -7.82 -37.22
CA ILE A 8 -38.98 -7.63 -36.06
C ILE A 8 -39.33 -6.33 -35.33
N GLU A 9 -39.54 -5.23 -36.05
CA GLU A 9 -39.92 -3.94 -35.46
C GLU A 9 -41.29 -4.01 -34.78
N GLN A 10 -42.26 -4.71 -35.37
CA GLN A 10 -43.58 -4.91 -34.75
C GLN A 10 -43.51 -5.77 -33.49
N GLU A 11 -42.71 -6.84 -33.50
CA GLU A 11 -42.51 -7.67 -32.31
C GLU A 11 -41.79 -6.89 -31.20
N ALA A 12 -40.77 -6.09 -31.54
CA ALA A 12 -40.08 -5.22 -30.59
C ALA A 12 -41.00 -4.13 -30.01
N ALA A 13 -41.85 -3.52 -30.82
CA ALA A 13 -42.83 -2.55 -30.36
C ALA A 13 -43.87 -3.20 -29.42
N LYS A 14 -44.29 -4.43 -29.73
CA LYS A 14 -45.22 -5.20 -28.91
C LYS A 14 -44.62 -5.56 -27.55
N THR A 15 -43.35 -5.97 -27.50
CA THR A 15 -42.69 -6.30 -26.24
C THR A 15 -42.46 -5.06 -25.37
N LEU A 16 -42.07 -3.94 -25.96
CA LEU A 16 -41.97 -2.67 -25.25
C LEU A 16 -43.31 -2.22 -24.67
N ALA A 17 -44.39 -2.29 -25.45
CA ALA A 17 -45.73 -1.95 -24.96
C ALA A 17 -46.18 -2.86 -23.81
N MET A 18 -45.77 -4.14 -23.79
CA MET A 18 -46.04 -5.03 -22.66
C MET A 18 -45.25 -4.65 -21.41
N LEU A 19 -44.00 -4.22 -21.54
CA LEU A 19 -43.18 -3.74 -20.42
C LEU A 19 -43.73 -2.44 -19.83
N ASP A 20 -44.20 -1.52 -20.69
CA ASP A 20 -44.82 -0.26 -20.27
C ASP A 20 -46.16 -0.48 -19.55
N SER A 21 -46.83 -1.60 -19.81
CA SER A 21 -48.09 -1.97 -19.17
C SER A 21 -47.92 -2.66 -17.80
N LEU A 22 -46.67 -2.92 -17.37
CA LEU A 22 -46.43 -3.55 -16.08
C LEU A 22 -46.83 -2.59 -14.95
N PRO A 23 -47.49 -3.10 -13.89
CA PRO A 23 -47.86 -2.28 -12.74
C PRO A 23 -46.59 -1.75 -12.06
N SER A 24 -46.66 -0.52 -11.56
CA SER A 24 -45.57 0.07 -10.79
C SER A 24 -45.26 -0.80 -9.58
N LEU A 25 -44.03 -1.31 -9.51
CA LEU A 25 -43.61 -2.15 -8.40
C LEU A 25 -43.34 -1.27 -7.19
N GLU A 26 -44.33 -1.16 -6.31
CA GLU A 26 -44.12 -0.50 -5.02
C GLU A 26 -43.38 -1.44 -4.08
N ALA A 27 -42.37 -0.91 -3.39
CA ALA A 27 -41.67 -1.65 -2.36
C ALA A 27 -42.65 -2.01 -1.24
N HIS A 28 -42.68 -3.29 -0.85
CA HIS A 28 -43.49 -3.74 0.28
C HIS A 28 -43.14 -2.92 1.54
N HIS A 29 -44.10 -2.60 2.40
CA HIS A 29 -43.87 -1.77 3.60
C HIS A 29 -42.76 -2.31 4.53
N LEU A 30 -42.58 -3.64 4.56
CA LEU A 30 -41.50 -4.31 5.30
C LEU A 30 -40.15 -4.36 4.57
N PHE A 31 -40.07 -3.93 3.32
CA PHE A 31 -38.83 -3.96 2.54
C PHE A 31 -37.73 -3.16 3.23
N ARG A 32 -38.05 -1.94 3.65
CA ARG A 32 -37.11 -1.08 4.39
C ARG A 32 -36.68 -1.70 5.72
N ALA A 33 -37.61 -2.31 6.44
CA ALA A 33 -37.31 -2.97 7.71
C ALA A 33 -36.33 -4.13 7.52
N ARG A 34 -36.57 -5.01 6.54
CA ARG A 34 -35.67 -6.13 6.21
C ARG A 34 -34.31 -5.69 5.70
N VAL A 35 -34.25 -4.61 4.92
CA VAL A 35 -32.97 -4.04 4.45
C VAL A 35 -32.15 -3.51 5.63
N LEU A 36 -32.78 -2.79 6.56
CA LEU A 36 -32.11 -2.26 7.73
C LEU A 36 -31.69 -3.37 8.71
N GLU A 37 -32.54 -4.38 8.91
CA GLU A 37 -32.23 -5.56 9.72
C GLU A 37 -31.00 -6.29 9.16
N ARG A 38 -30.98 -6.56 7.85
CA ARG A 38 -29.84 -7.21 7.21
C ARG A 38 -28.57 -6.37 7.21
N LEU A 39 -28.70 -5.06 7.06
CA LEU A 39 -27.56 -4.15 7.18
C LEU A 39 -27.01 -4.12 8.62
N ALA A 40 -27.88 -4.19 9.63
CA ALA A 40 -27.47 -4.28 11.02
C ALA A 40 -26.75 -5.61 11.31
N GLU A 41 -27.29 -6.74 10.84
CA GLU A 41 -26.64 -8.05 10.94
C GLU A 41 -25.26 -8.09 10.24
N GLU A 42 -25.15 -7.47 9.06
CA GLU A 42 -23.86 -7.36 8.35
C GLU A 42 -22.90 -6.37 9.01
N ALA A 43 -23.41 -5.30 9.63
CA ALA A 43 -22.59 -4.31 10.34
C ALA A 43 -22.11 -4.81 11.71
N GLU A 44 -22.84 -5.72 12.35
CA GLU A 44 -22.43 -6.42 13.57
C GLU A 44 -21.43 -7.55 13.31
N CYS A 45 -21.17 -7.88 12.04
CA CYS A 45 -20.06 -8.74 11.69
C CYS A 45 -18.76 -8.05 12.16
N PRO A 46 -18.03 -8.60 13.14
CA PRO A 46 -16.86 -7.94 13.70
C PRO A 46 -15.90 -7.64 12.55
N ALA A 47 -15.54 -6.35 12.43
CA ALA A 47 -14.73 -5.78 11.38
C ALA A 47 -13.74 -6.82 10.84
N SER A 48 -13.86 -7.10 9.53
CA SER A 48 -12.98 -8.00 8.79
C SER A 48 -11.54 -7.93 9.31
N PRO A 49 -10.83 -9.06 9.49
CA PRO A 49 -9.47 -9.07 10.05
C PRO A 49 -8.50 -8.14 9.31
N ALA A 50 -8.81 -7.73 8.08
CA ALA A 50 -8.10 -6.70 7.33
C ALA A 50 -8.06 -5.32 8.03
N PHE A 51 -9.16 -4.90 8.68
CA PHE A 51 -9.22 -3.60 9.38
C PHE A 51 -8.41 -3.60 10.68
N MET A 52 -8.48 -4.68 11.49
CA MET A 52 -7.63 -4.83 12.68
C MET A 52 -6.14 -4.83 12.33
N ASN A 53 -5.75 -5.51 11.25
CA ASN A 53 -4.34 -5.54 10.81
C ASN A 53 -3.80 -4.15 10.48
N SER A 54 -4.59 -3.29 9.82
CA SER A 54 -4.14 -1.95 9.46
C SER A 54 -3.84 -1.07 10.69
N TYR A 55 -4.62 -1.22 11.76
CA TYR A 55 -4.42 -0.46 12.99
C TYR A 55 -3.20 -0.98 13.76
N VAL A 56 -3.04 -2.29 13.86
CA VAL A 56 -1.87 -2.92 14.50
C VAL A 56 -0.57 -2.52 13.79
N VAL A 57 -0.56 -2.54 12.45
CA VAL A 57 0.62 -2.14 11.67
C VAL A 57 0.94 -0.65 11.87
N LYS A 58 -0.06 0.22 11.89
CA LYS A 58 0.15 1.66 12.16
C LYS A 58 0.72 1.90 13.56
N MET A 59 0.20 1.20 14.57
CA MET A 59 0.69 1.34 15.95
C MET A 59 2.12 0.78 16.10
N ALA A 60 2.43 -0.35 15.46
CA ALA A 60 3.78 -0.91 15.43
C ALA A 60 4.78 0.06 14.77
N LEU A 61 4.38 0.71 13.67
CA LEU A 61 5.20 1.70 12.98
C LEU A 61 5.42 2.95 13.85
N MET A 62 4.38 3.45 14.53
CA MET A 62 4.52 4.56 15.48
C MET A 62 5.48 4.21 16.62
N MET A 63 5.38 3.02 17.19
CA MET A 63 6.26 2.56 18.27
C MET A 63 7.72 2.45 17.79
N LEU A 64 7.93 1.92 16.58
CA LEU A 64 9.25 1.82 15.97
C LEU A 64 9.87 3.21 15.76
N LEU A 65 9.10 4.15 15.20
CA LEU A 65 9.56 5.53 15.01
C LEU A 65 9.94 6.19 16.34
N LEU A 66 9.15 5.97 17.39
CA LEU A 66 9.45 6.49 18.73
C LEU A 66 10.77 5.90 19.26
N ALA A 67 10.95 4.58 19.15
CA ALA A 67 12.17 3.90 19.59
C ALA A 67 13.41 4.42 18.85
N VAL A 68 13.33 4.56 17.52
CA VAL A 68 14.42 5.11 16.71
C VAL A 68 14.76 6.53 17.17
N ASN A 69 13.77 7.41 17.32
CA ASN A 69 14.03 8.80 17.76
C ASN A 69 14.66 8.87 19.15
N ILE A 70 14.23 8.01 20.09
CA ILE A 70 14.82 7.94 21.44
C ILE A 70 16.28 7.47 21.37
N VAL A 71 16.57 6.40 20.63
CA VAL A 71 17.94 5.88 20.48
C VAL A 71 18.84 6.92 19.81
N THR A 72 18.36 7.57 18.75
CA THR A 72 19.11 8.65 18.08
C THR A 72 19.36 9.83 19.02
N ALA A 73 18.38 10.24 19.81
CA ALA A 73 18.55 11.31 20.79
C ALA A 73 19.58 10.93 21.87
N ILE A 74 19.56 9.69 22.35
CA ILE A 74 20.55 9.20 23.33
C ILE A 74 21.95 9.20 22.73
N LEU A 75 22.12 8.71 21.50
CA LEU A 75 23.42 8.70 20.81
C LEU A 75 23.98 10.12 20.58
N ILE A 76 23.12 11.08 20.24
CA ILE A 76 23.54 12.47 20.03
C ILE A 76 23.89 13.17 21.35
N MET A 77 23.21 12.79 22.45
CA MET A 77 23.37 13.44 23.74
C MET A 77 24.50 12.85 24.59
N GLN A 78 25.12 11.74 24.15
CA GLN A 78 26.38 11.29 24.72
C GLN A 78 27.48 12.29 24.35
N PRO A 79 28.16 12.92 25.33
CA PRO A 79 29.38 13.65 25.05
C PRO A 79 30.38 12.65 24.46
N ALA A 80 31.11 13.07 23.42
CA ALA A 80 32.14 12.24 22.80
C ALA A 80 33.21 11.87 23.85
N GLU A 81 33.03 10.74 24.53
CA GLU A 81 34.16 9.99 25.05
C GLU A 81 34.80 9.34 23.83
N GLU A 82 36.09 9.66 23.67
CA GLU A 82 36.95 9.25 22.57
C GLU A 82 37.06 7.72 22.49
N GLU A 83 36.05 7.05 21.95
CA GLU A 83 36.17 5.66 21.51
C GLU A 83 36.17 5.63 19.98
N SER A 84 37.40 5.74 19.45
CA SER A 84 37.88 5.13 18.21
C SER A 84 36.79 4.84 17.17
N MET A 85 36.28 5.90 16.53
CA MET A 85 35.71 5.77 15.20
C MET A 85 36.79 5.16 14.31
N LEU A 86 36.62 3.89 13.92
CA LEU A 86 37.41 3.21 12.89
C LEU A 86 37.72 4.22 11.78
N SER A 87 39.01 4.47 11.59
CA SER A 87 39.46 5.46 10.63
C SER A 87 38.89 5.08 9.26
N LYS A 88 38.42 6.06 8.48
CA LYS A 88 37.94 5.81 7.10
C LYS A 88 38.96 5.00 6.27
N SER A 89 40.25 5.10 6.60
CA SER A 89 41.31 4.28 6.02
C SER A 89 41.17 2.79 6.30
N GLU A 90 40.82 2.39 7.54
CA GLU A 90 40.61 0.97 7.91
C GLU A 90 39.33 0.40 7.29
N MET A 91 38.27 1.21 7.18
CA MET A 91 37.05 0.78 6.47
C MET A 91 37.29 0.56 4.97
N LEU A 92 38.11 1.40 4.33
CA LEU A 92 38.49 1.25 2.92
C LEU A 92 39.40 0.04 2.69
N GLU A 93 40.28 -0.27 3.65
CA GLU A 93 41.16 -1.44 3.60
C GLU A 93 40.36 -2.75 3.68
N ILE A 94 39.38 -2.84 4.57
CA ILE A 94 38.49 -4.02 4.69
C ILE A 94 37.66 -4.23 3.41
N ILE A 95 37.16 -3.14 2.80
CA ILE A 95 36.39 -3.22 1.54
C ILE A 95 37.29 -3.61 0.36
N SER A 96 38.54 -3.14 0.35
CA SER A 96 39.53 -3.50 -0.67
C SER A 96 39.96 -4.96 -0.56
N ASP A 97 40.08 -5.51 0.65
CA ASP A 97 40.47 -6.91 0.87
C ASP A 97 39.36 -7.89 0.47
N ASP A 98 38.10 -7.60 0.80
CA ASP A 98 36.97 -8.50 0.54
C ASP A 98 36.45 -8.44 -0.92
N TYR A 99 36.66 -7.33 -1.62
CA TYR A 99 36.17 -7.12 -3.00
C TYR A 99 37.26 -6.66 -3.98
N GLY A 100 38.52 -6.92 -3.65
CA GLY A 100 39.71 -6.53 -4.41
C GLY A 100 39.80 -7.17 -5.78
N SER A 101 39.01 -6.68 -6.73
CA SER A 101 39.28 -6.85 -8.15
C SER A 101 40.46 -5.94 -8.54
N PRO A 102 41.45 -6.42 -9.33
CA PRO A 102 42.59 -5.62 -9.82
C PRO A 102 42.20 -4.34 -10.59
N ALA A 103 40.92 -4.16 -10.90
CA ALA A 103 40.38 -2.98 -11.57
C ALA A 103 40.24 -1.75 -10.64
N ILE A 104 40.22 -1.91 -9.31
CA ILE A 104 40.02 -0.80 -8.37
C ILE A 104 41.33 -0.06 -8.03
N SER A 105 42.49 -0.72 -8.17
CA SER A 105 43.80 -0.12 -7.86
C SER A 105 44.17 1.07 -8.76
N TYR A 106 43.66 1.10 -10.00
CA TYR A 106 43.89 2.22 -10.92
C TYR A 106 43.22 3.52 -10.48
N TYR A 107 42.10 3.45 -9.74
CA TYR A 107 41.40 4.64 -9.25
C TYR A 107 41.96 5.16 -7.92
N LEU A 108 42.61 4.32 -7.11
CA LEU A 108 43.29 4.77 -5.88
C LEU A 108 44.65 5.43 -6.15
N GLN A 109 45.32 5.07 -7.24
CA GLN A 109 46.62 5.66 -7.59
C GLN A 109 46.49 7.14 -8.00
N ASP A 110 45.37 7.52 -8.62
CA ASP A 110 45.12 8.88 -9.12
C ASP A 110 44.89 9.87 -7.97
N SER A 111 44.21 9.45 -6.91
CA SER A 111 43.98 10.26 -5.70
C SER A 111 45.22 10.50 -4.83
N ARG A 112 46.36 9.88 -5.14
CA ARG A 112 47.60 10.00 -4.37
C ARG A 112 48.66 10.89 -5.04
N GLN A 113 48.36 11.48 -6.21
CA GLN A 113 49.26 12.40 -6.93
C GLN A 113 48.89 13.88 -6.80
N GLU A 114 47.82 14.24 -6.10
CA GLU A 114 47.44 15.65 -5.86
C GLU A 114 47.99 16.23 -4.53
N GLU A 115 48.78 15.47 -3.77
CA GLU A 115 49.42 15.93 -2.52
C GLU A 115 50.96 15.91 -2.56
N GLU A 116 51.56 16.43 -3.64
CA GLU A 116 52.96 16.95 -3.62
C GLU A 116 53.03 18.40 -4.13
#